data_AF-A0A074W276-F1
#
_entry.id   AF-A0A074W276-F1
#
_cell.length_a   1.000
_cell.length_b   1.000
_cell.length_c   1.000
_cell.angle_alpha   90.00
_cell.angle_beta   90.00
_cell.angle_gamma   90.00
#
_symmetry.space_group_name_H-M   'P 1'
#
loop_
_entity.id
_entity.type
_entity.pdbx_description
1 polymer ?
#
loop_
_entity_poly.entity_id
_entity_poly.type
_entity_poly.pdbx_seq_one_letter_code
_entity_poly.pdbx_strand_id
1 'polypeptide(L)'
;KELWRQGVSTGLAPGTQIIIKKPKPRTPGNTPYSDTTIHPNTMLFLKDLKANNDREWLKMYDADYRSSLKDWNSFVESLTEELTKIDDTIPELPLKDVVFRIYRDIRFSKDPTPYKPYFSAAWSRTGRKGPYAAYYVQISPNDSFVGGGYWSPDARALAALRTTIDENPQRLKDVLMNDKMRAEFLSGSSKKTAVKSFVKTNAETALKTKPKGYDSGHPDIDLLRLRRFTVGTKLTDAEILDAQVLRRIADLFSALHPFVACLNRIVLPDPDDEDGEDEDDEDDQEEEAEGDQEEES
;
A
#
# COMPACT_ATOMS: atom_id res chain seq x y z
N LYS A 1 -31.86 20.81 -0.20
CA LYS A 1 -32.87 21.73 0.40
C LYS A 1 -34.25 21.14 0.12
N GLU A 2 -35.10 21.14 1.15
CA GLU A 2 -36.38 20.43 1.31
C GLU A 2 -37.27 20.39 0.06
N LEU A 3 -37.68 19.18 -0.35
CA LEU A 3 -38.56 18.97 -1.52
C LEU A 3 -40.07 18.98 -1.19
N TRP A 4 -40.46 19.31 0.04
CA TRP A 4 -41.87 19.28 0.42
C TRP A 4 -42.22 20.44 1.36
N ARG A 5 -42.55 21.60 0.77
CA ARG A 5 -43.40 22.60 1.41
C ARG A 5 -44.83 22.42 0.92
N GLN A 6 -45.78 22.39 1.85
CA GLN A 6 -47.21 22.42 1.53
C GLN A 6 -47.51 23.73 0.78
N GLY A 7 -48.05 23.63 -0.45
CA GLY A 7 -48.46 24.78 -1.26
C GLY A 7 -47.69 25.02 -2.56
N VAL A 8 -46.68 24.21 -2.92
CA VAL A 8 -46.07 24.27 -4.25
C VAL A 8 -46.82 23.32 -5.19
N SER A 9 -47.69 23.86 -6.04
CA SER A 9 -48.30 23.10 -7.15
C SER A 9 -47.19 22.68 -8.10
N THR A 10 -46.90 21.38 -8.16
CA THR A 10 -45.94 20.81 -9.12
C THR A 10 -46.46 20.84 -10.56
N GLY A 11 -47.65 21.41 -10.83
CA GLY A 11 -48.27 21.40 -12.16
C GLY A 11 -48.65 20.00 -12.65
N LEU A 12 -48.50 18.96 -11.81
CA LEU A 12 -48.74 17.57 -12.14
C LEU A 12 -50.08 17.14 -11.53
N ALA A 13 -50.93 16.49 -12.33
CA ALA A 13 -52.22 16.01 -11.87
C ALA A 13 -52.07 14.94 -10.77
N PRO A 14 -53.03 14.83 -9.82
CA PRO A 14 -53.05 13.75 -8.84
C PRO A 14 -52.95 12.38 -9.53
N GLY A 15 -51.97 11.55 -9.12
CA GLY A 15 -51.71 10.25 -9.74
C GLY A 15 -50.64 10.24 -10.84
N THR A 16 -50.00 11.38 -11.15
CA THR A 16 -48.91 11.42 -12.13
C THR A 16 -47.63 10.82 -11.56
N GLN A 17 -47.21 9.67 -12.09
CA GLN A 17 -45.91 9.06 -11.77
C GLN A 17 -44.82 9.61 -12.70
N ILE A 18 -43.75 10.16 -12.13
CA ILE A 18 -42.56 10.56 -12.89
C ILE A 18 -41.67 9.32 -13.06
N ILE A 19 -41.66 8.72 -14.24
CA ILE A 19 -40.74 7.63 -14.59
C ILE A 19 -39.42 8.26 -15.01
N ILE A 20 -38.48 8.42 -14.07
CA ILE A 20 -37.11 8.82 -14.40
C ILE A 20 -36.38 7.59 -14.92
N LYS A 21 -36.10 7.54 -16.22
CA LYS A 21 -35.27 6.48 -16.81
C LYS A 21 -33.86 6.58 -16.25
N LYS A 22 -33.34 5.47 -15.72
CA LYS A 22 -31.94 5.42 -15.28
C LYS A 22 -30.99 5.62 -16.48
N PRO A 23 -29.90 6.37 -16.32
CA PRO A 23 -28.83 6.45 -17.31
C PRO A 23 -28.31 5.06 -17.69
N LYS A 24 -28.00 4.89 -18.97
CA LYS A 24 -27.24 3.71 -19.44
C LYS A 24 -25.74 3.92 -19.15
N PRO A 25 -24.96 2.83 -19.00
CA PRO A 25 -23.50 2.96 -18.93
C PRO A 25 -22.95 3.67 -20.17
N ARG A 26 -21.83 4.37 -20.03
CA ARG A 26 -21.15 5.00 -21.18
C ARG A 26 -20.78 3.91 -22.20
N THR A 27 -20.97 4.20 -23.48
CA THR A 27 -20.54 3.29 -24.53
C THR A 27 -19.02 3.18 -24.54
N PRO A 28 -18.42 2.01 -24.82
CA PRO A 28 -16.96 1.88 -24.96
C PRO A 28 -16.37 2.76 -26.07
N GLY A 29 -17.17 3.14 -27.05
CA GLY A 29 -16.69 3.88 -28.23
C GLY A 29 -15.75 3.01 -29.04
N ASN A 30 -14.58 3.55 -29.40
CA ASN A 30 -13.55 2.84 -30.18
C ASN A 30 -12.54 2.09 -29.31
N THR A 31 -12.62 2.21 -27.98
CA THR A 31 -11.70 1.55 -27.04
C THR A 31 -12.43 0.35 -26.44
N PRO A 32 -12.02 -0.89 -26.73
CA PRO A 32 -12.58 -2.05 -26.05
C PRO A 32 -12.10 -2.10 -24.60
N TYR A 33 -12.89 -2.74 -23.74
CA TYR A 33 -12.44 -3.14 -22.40
C TYR A 33 -11.38 -4.25 -22.54
N SER A 34 -10.36 -4.22 -21.69
CA SER A 34 -9.28 -5.19 -21.63
C SER A 34 -8.90 -5.43 -20.18
N ASP A 35 -8.50 -6.65 -19.84
CA ASP A 35 -8.13 -7.01 -18.46
C ASP A 35 -6.74 -6.49 -18.08
N THR A 36 -6.01 -5.88 -19.01
CA THR A 36 -4.63 -5.38 -18.82
C THR A 36 -4.53 -3.85 -18.87
N THR A 37 -5.64 -3.14 -19.08
CA THR A 37 -5.69 -1.68 -19.13
C THR A 37 -6.87 -1.14 -18.33
N ILE A 38 -6.85 0.14 -17.99
CA ILE A 38 -8.01 0.82 -17.38
C ILE A 38 -8.77 1.56 -18.46
N HIS A 39 -10.07 1.29 -18.60
CA HIS A 39 -10.88 1.94 -19.61
C HIS A 39 -11.14 3.43 -19.25
N PRO A 40 -11.09 4.38 -20.20
CA PRO A 40 -11.33 5.80 -19.94
C PRO A 40 -12.66 6.10 -19.23
N ASN A 41 -13.71 5.34 -19.53
CA ASN A 41 -15.00 5.43 -18.84
C ASN A 41 -14.90 5.22 -17.32
N THR A 42 -13.96 4.40 -16.84
CA THR A 42 -13.72 4.20 -15.40
C THR A 42 -13.17 5.47 -14.75
N MET A 43 -12.20 6.12 -15.38
CA MET A 43 -11.68 7.41 -14.89
C MET A 43 -12.74 8.53 -14.96
N LEU A 44 -13.57 8.55 -16.02
CA LEU A 44 -14.70 9.48 -16.12
C LEU A 44 -15.76 9.24 -15.04
N PHE A 45 -16.09 7.98 -14.74
CA PHE A 45 -17.00 7.64 -13.65
C PHE A 45 -16.47 8.14 -12.30
N LEU A 46 -15.19 7.91 -11.99
CA LEU A 46 -14.58 8.37 -10.75
C LEU A 46 -14.57 9.91 -10.64
N LYS A 47 -14.38 10.61 -11.77
CA LYS A 47 -14.49 12.07 -11.85
C LYS A 47 -15.91 12.54 -11.53
N ASP A 48 -16.92 11.90 -12.13
CA ASP A 48 -18.31 12.26 -11.91
C ASP A 48 -18.77 11.92 -10.48
N LEU A 49 -18.30 10.80 -9.93
CA LEU A 49 -18.52 10.44 -8.53
C LEU A 49 -17.94 11.47 -7.57
N LYS A 50 -16.75 12.02 -7.88
CA LYS A 50 -16.15 13.09 -7.08
C LYS A 50 -17.01 14.36 -7.09
N ALA A 51 -17.58 14.71 -8.23
CA ALA A 51 -18.43 15.89 -8.40
C ALA A 51 -19.82 15.71 -7.77
N ASN A 52 -20.35 14.49 -7.74
CA ASN A 52 -21.71 14.15 -7.32
C ASN A 52 -21.71 13.07 -6.21
N ASN A 53 -20.90 13.28 -5.17
CA ASN A 53 -20.66 12.27 -4.13
C ASN A 53 -21.85 12.17 -3.15
N ASP A 54 -22.96 11.61 -3.60
CA ASP A 54 -24.16 11.34 -2.82
C ASP A 54 -24.81 10.00 -3.20
N ARG A 55 -25.61 9.45 -2.28
CA ARG A 55 -26.18 8.10 -2.42
C ARG A 55 -27.24 8.00 -3.50
N GLU A 56 -27.99 9.07 -3.75
CA GLU A 56 -29.07 9.05 -4.75
C GLU A 56 -28.47 9.07 -6.16
N TRP A 57 -27.41 9.85 -6.35
CA TRP A 57 -26.64 9.87 -7.58
C TRP A 57 -26.06 8.50 -7.90
N LEU A 58 -25.32 7.87 -6.97
CA LEU A 58 -24.74 6.54 -7.26
C LEU A 58 -25.82 5.49 -7.57
N LYS A 59 -26.98 5.55 -6.92
CA LYS A 59 -28.13 4.65 -7.19
C LYS A 59 -28.71 4.85 -8.60
N MET A 60 -28.68 6.09 -9.10
CA MET A 60 -29.09 6.44 -10.46
C MET A 60 -28.07 5.92 -11.49
N TYR A 61 -26.77 6.05 -11.20
CA TYR A 61 -25.66 5.67 -12.09
C TYR A 61 -25.06 4.28 -11.78
N ASP A 62 -25.81 3.40 -11.11
CA ASP A 62 -25.35 2.06 -10.66
C ASP A 62 -24.82 1.19 -11.81
N ALA A 63 -25.41 1.30 -13.01
CA ALA A 63 -24.95 0.54 -14.17
C ALA A 63 -23.54 0.95 -14.62
N ASP A 64 -23.23 2.24 -14.56
CA ASP A 64 -21.92 2.81 -14.90
C ASP A 64 -20.89 2.42 -13.83
N TYR A 65 -21.28 2.52 -12.55
CA TYR A 65 -20.48 2.03 -11.42
C TYR A 65 -20.11 0.54 -11.57
N ARG A 66 -21.08 -0.33 -11.88
CA ARG A 66 -20.82 -1.77 -12.06
C ARG A 66 -19.90 -2.06 -13.23
N SER A 67 -20.03 -1.31 -14.33
CA SER A 67 -19.14 -1.45 -15.48
C SER A 67 -17.71 -1.05 -15.11
N SER A 68 -17.53 0.08 -14.42
CA SER A 68 -16.23 0.56 -13.97
C SER A 68 -15.62 -0.33 -12.88
N LEU A 69 -16.44 -0.91 -12.00
CA LEU A 69 -15.96 -1.87 -11.01
C LEU A 69 -15.51 -3.19 -11.66
N LYS A 70 -16.21 -3.63 -12.71
CA LYS A 70 -15.83 -4.83 -13.46
C LYS A 70 -14.47 -4.63 -14.14
N ASP A 71 -14.29 -3.50 -14.82
CA ASP A 71 -13.03 -3.08 -15.44
C ASP A 71 -11.88 -3.02 -14.42
N TRP A 72 -12.11 -2.38 -13.27
CA TRP A 72 -11.13 -2.36 -12.19
C TRP A 72 -10.77 -3.75 -11.67
N ASN A 73 -11.77 -4.61 -11.47
CA ASN A 73 -11.58 -5.94 -10.92
C ASN A 73 -10.76 -6.83 -11.86
N SER A 74 -11.04 -6.83 -13.18
CA SER A 74 -10.26 -7.64 -14.11
C SER A 74 -8.83 -7.14 -14.28
N PHE A 75 -8.61 -5.82 -14.21
CA PHE A 75 -7.27 -5.25 -14.09
C PHE A 75 -6.51 -5.74 -12.86
N VAL A 76 -7.18 -5.78 -11.69
CA VAL A 76 -6.59 -6.27 -10.45
C VAL A 76 -6.29 -7.78 -10.52
N GLU A 77 -7.11 -8.58 -11.19
CA GLU A 77 -6.84 -10.01 -11.42
C GLU A 77 -5.53 -10.18 -12.21
N SER A 78 -5.41 -9.54 -13.37
CA SER A 78 -4.19 -9.57 -14.19
C SER A 78 -2.96 -9.06 -13.43
N LEU A 79 -3.12 -7.99 -12.63
CA LEU A 79 -2.03 -7.44 -11.83
C LEU A 79 -1.62 -8.37 -10.68
N THR A 80 -2.57 -9.14 -10.14
CA THR A 80 -2.28 -10.15 -9.11
C THR A 80 -1.41 -11.26 -9.70
N GLU A 81 -1.70 -11.72 -10.93
CA GLU A 81 -0.87 -12.72 -11.62
C GLU A 81 0.57 -12.25 -11.86
N GLU A 82 0.78 -10.96 -12.16
CA GLU A 82 2.12 -10.41 -12.28
C GLU A 82 2.81 -10.26 -10.91
N LEU A 83 2.06 -9.88 -9.87
CA LEU A 83 2.62 -9.72 -8.53
C LEU A 83 3.05 -11.06 -7.91
N THR A 84 2.31 -12.14 -8.10
CA THR A 84 2.71 -13.46 -7.56
C THR A 84 3.98 -14.01 -8.21
N LYS A 85 4.34 -13.55 -9.40
CA LYS A 85 5.64 -13.84 -10.04
C LYS A 85 6.78 -13.02 -9.42
N ILE A 86 6.47 -11.87 -8.82
CA ILE A 86 7.43 -10.95 -8.20
C ILE A 86 7.67 -11.30 -6.73
N ASP A 87 6.61 -11.65 -6.01
CA ASP A 87 6.62 -12.00 -4.58
C ASP A 87 5.80 -13.28 -4.38
N ASP A 88 6.51 -14.40 -4.20
CA ASP A 88 5.95 -15.73 -4.01
C ASP A 88 5.24 -15.91 -2.65
N THR A 89 5.42 -14.96 -1.73
CA THR A 89 4.73 -14.97 -0.43
C THR A 89 3.29 -14.45 -0.54
N ILE A 90 2.91 -13.87 -1.68
CA ILE A 90 1.55 -13.39 -1.93
C ILE A 90 0.68 -14.56 -2.42
N PRO A 91 -0.31 -15.01 -1.62
CA PRO A 91 -1.21 -16.06 -2.07
C PRO A 91 -2.23 -15.53 -3.09
N GLU A 92 -2.75 -16.43 -3.91
CA GLU A 92 -3.93 -16.15 -4.71
C GLU A 92 -5.15 -16.03 -3.78
N LEU A 93 -5.71 -14.82 -3.71
CA LEU A 93 -6.84 -14.51 -2.84
C LEU A 93 -8.03 -14.01 -3.66
N PRO A 94 -9.27 -14.25 -3.19
CA PRO A 94 -10.44 -13.64 -3.80
C PRO A 94 -10.31 -12.12 -3.87
N LEU A 95 -10.76 -11.50 -4.97
CA LEU A 95 -10.76 -10.03 -5.14
C LEU A 95 -11.35 -9.28 -3.95
N LYS A 96 -12.39 -9.85 -3.31
CA LYS A 96 -13.02 -9.26 -2.13
C LYS A 96 -12.08 -9.11 -0.94
N ASP A 97 -10.90 -9.74 -0.93
CA ASP A 97 -9.90 -9.68 0.14
C ASP A 97 -8.71 -8.78 -0.24
N VAL A 98 -8.63 -8.32 -1.48
CA VAL A 98 -7.58 -7.46 -2.03
C VAL A 98 -8.12 -6.06 -2.38
N VAL A 99 -9.25 -5.97 -3.09
CA VAL A 99 -9.87 -4.72 -3.56
C VAL A 99 -10.63 -4.02 -2.45
N PHE A 100 -10.39 -2.73 -2.21
CA PHE A 100 -11.17 -1.97 -1.24
C PHE A 100 -12.57 -1.61 -1.76
N ARG A 101 -13.55 -1.64 -0.85
CA ARG A 101 -14.89 -1.11 -1.13
C ARG A 101 -14.84 0.40 -1.40
N ILE A 102 -15.71 0.86 -2.30
CA ILE A 102 -15.88 2.28 -2.62
C ILE A 102 -16.53 3.08 -1.48
N TYR A 103 -17.24 2.41 -0.57
CA TYR A 103 -17.92 3.06 0.55
C TYR A 103 -16.93 3.57 1.61
N ARG A 104 -17.14 4.80 2.06
CA ARG A 104 -16.38 5.43 3.14
C ARG A 104 -17.00 5.14 4.51
N ASP A 105 -16.17 5.03 5.54
CA ASP A 105 -16.63 5.13 6.92
C ASP A 105 -16.70 6.60 7.32
N ILE A 106 -17.92 7.11 7.50
CA ILE A 106 -18.17 8.52 7.79
C ILE A 106 -18.42 8.80 9.27
N ARG A 107 -18.50 7.77 10.13
CA ARG A 107 -18.91 7.90 11.54
C ARG A 107 -18.05 8.88 12.34
N PHE A 108 -16.78 9.01 11.96
CA PHE A 108 -15.80 9.89 12.61
C PHE A 108 -15.21 10.93 11.66
N SER A 109 -15.75 11.07 10.45
CA SER A 109 -15.20 11.97 9.44
C SER A 109 -15.89 13.33 9.46
N LYS A 110 -15.10 14.41 9.39
CA LYS A 110 -15.63 15.77 9.21
C LYS A 110 -16.23 15.99 7.81
N ASP A 111 -15.79 15.17 6.85
CA ASP A 111 -16.28 15.16 5.49
C ASP A 111 -17.40 14.10 5.36
N PRO A 112 -18.66 14.52 5.11
CA PRO A 112 -19.82 13.64 5.10
C PRO A 112 -19.98 12.83 3.81
N THR A 113 -19.04 12.93 2.85
CA THR A 113 -19.15 12.23 1.57
C THR A 113 -19.18 10.69 1.75
N PRO A 114 -20.20 10.00 1.20
CA PRO A 114 -20.40 8.57 1.43
C PRO A 114 -19.42 7.66 0.68
N TYR A 115 -18.79 8.14 -0.39
CA TYR A 115 -17.96 7.32 -1.28
C TYR A 115 -16.53 7.85 -1.43
N LYS A 116 -15.62 6.92 -1.71
CA LYS A 116 -14.26 7.19 -2.17
C LYS A 116 -14.31 7.47 -3.67
N PRO A 117 -13.86 8.64 -4.16
CA PRO A 117 -13.82 8.94 -5.59
C PRO A 117 -12.62 8.27 -6.30
N TYR A 118 -12.28 7.05 -5.87
CA TYR A 118 -11.15 6.27 -6.35
C TYR A 118 -11.40 4.78 -6.14
N PHE A 119 -10.72 3.95 -6.93
CA PHE A 119 -10.60 2.53 -6.66
C PHE A 119 -9.21 2.23 -6.11
N SER A 120 -9.11 1.24 -5.23
CA SER A 120 -7.83 0.81 -4.70
C SER A 120 -7.80 -0.66 -4.34
N ALA A 121 -6.59 -1.22 -4.30
CA ALA A 121 -6.31 -2.61 -3.96
C ALA A 121 -5.02 -2.67 -3.13
N ALA A 122 -4.94 -3.66 -2.24
CA ALA A 122 -3.71 -3.97 -1.52
C ALA A 122 -3.49 -5.48 -1.39
N TRP A 123 -2.22 -5.87 -1.50
CA TRP A 123 -1.77 -7.26 -1.45
C TRP A 123 -0.76 -7.44 -0.32
N SER A 124 -0.96 -8.49 0.46
CA SER A 124 0.00 -9.02 1.43
C SER A 124 -0.23 -10.52 1.58
N ARG A 125 0.56 -11.20 2.42
CA ARG A 125 0.38 -12.64 2.74
C ARG A 125 -1.03 -13.00 3.24
N THR A 126 -1.82 -12.01 3.70
CA THR A 126 -3.21 -12.19 4.17
C THR A 126 -4.21 -11.26 3.47
N GLY A 127 -3.83 -10.72 2.30
CA GLY A 127 -4.63 -9.77 1.52
C GLY A 127 -4.51 -8.34 2.04
N ARG A 128 -5.55 -7.52 1.88
CA ARG A 128 -5.53 -6.09 2.26
C ARG A 128 -5.57 -5.85 3.77
N LYS A 129 -5.72 -6.90 4.58
CA LYS A 129 -5.78 -6.86 6.04
C LYS A 129 -4.70 -7.77 6.59
N GLY A 130 -4.30 -7.53 7.83
CA GLY A 130 -3.35 -8.38 8.55
C GLY A 130 -2.10 -7.62 8.98
N PRO A 131 -1.17 -8.32 9.62
CA PRO A 131 0.01 -7.74 10.26
C PRO A 131 1.22 -7.58 9.31
N TYR A 132 1.01 -7.61 8.00
CA TYR A 132 2.08 -7.57 7.00
C TYR A 132 2.19 -6.20 6.33
N ALA A 133 3.41 -5.85 5.94
CA ALA A 133 3.64 -4.85 4.91
C ALA A 133 2.98 -5.29 3.60
N ALA A 134 2.44 -4.31 2.87
CA ALA A 134 1.59 -4.56 1.71
C ALA A 134 2.03 -3.75 0.50
N TYR A 135 1.71 -4.26 -0.69
CA TYR A 135 1.68 -3.49 -1.94
C TYR A 135 0.33 -2.78 -2.04
N TYR A 136 0.31 -1.61 -2.66
CA TYR A 136 -0.89 -0.79 -2.79
C TYR A 136 -0.96 -0.11 -4.16
N VAL A 137 -2.15 -0.08 -4.73
CA VAL A 137 -2.46 0.75 -5.90
C VAL A 137 -3.75 1.52 -5.65
N GLN A 138 -3.80 2.75 -6.13
CA GLN A 138 -5.02 3.55 -6.22
C GLN A 138 -5.10 4.20 -7.59
N ILE A 139 -6.28 4.13 -8.20
CA ILE A 139 -6.61 4.91 -9.39
C ILE A 139 -7.66 5.97 -9.06
N SER A 140 -7.36 7.20 -9.45
CA SER A 140 -8.19 8.38 -9.26
C SER A 140 -7.79 9.41 -10.30
N PRO A 141 -8.74 10.15 -10.91
CA PRO A 141 -8.40 11.26 -11.78
C PRO A 141 -7.48 12.27 -11.07
N ASN A 142 -6.29 12.47 -11.64
CA ASN A 142 -5.21 13.33 -11.16
C ASN A 142 -4.60 12.96 -9.79
N ASP A 143 -4.91 11.79 -9.24
CA ASP A 143 -4.41 11.35 -7.93
C ASP A 143 -4.26 9.82 -7.85
N SER A 144 -3.82 9.22 -8.95
CA SER A 144 -3.43 7.82 -8.99
C SER A 144 -2.03 7.65 -8.43
N PHE A 145 -1.78 6.56 -7.74
CA PHE A 145 -0.46 6.25 -7.20
C PHE A 145 -0.28 4.76 -6.91
N VAL A 146 0.97 4.34 -6.91
CA VAL A 146 1.43 3.02 -6.46
C VAL A 146 2.31 3.20 -5.25
N GLY A 147 2.22 2.30 -4.28
CA GLY A 147 3.06 2.35 -3.10
C GLY A 147 3.15 1.01 -2.40
N GLY A 148 3.88 1.01 -1.30
CA GLY A 148 3.99 -0.17 -0.46
C GLY A 148 4.70 0.09 0.86
N GLY A 149 4.73 -0.95 1.68
CA GLY A 149 5.36 -0.96 3.00
C GLY A 149 4.36 -1.13 4.13
N TYR A 150 4.75 -0.71 5.33
CA TYR A 150 3.97 -0.92 6.55
C TYR A 150 3.29 0.38 6.99
N TRP A 151 2.02 0.54 6.61
CA TRP A 151 1.23 1.76 6.83
C TRP A 151 0.88 2.03 8.30
N SER A 152 0.49 1.00 9.06
CA SER A 152 0.06 1.14 10.45
C SER A 152 0.49 -0.07 11.28
N PRO A 153 1.80 -0.24 11.54
CA PRO A 153 2.28 -1.32 12.39
C PRO A 153 1.75 -1.18 13.81
N ASP A 154 1.40 -2.32 14.40
CA ASP A 154 1.01 -2.37 15.81
C ASP A 154 2.22 -2.16 16.72
N ALA A 155 1.99 -2.16 18.04
CA ALA A 155 3.05 -1.91 19.01
C ALA A 155 4.18 -2.95 18.94
N ARG A 156 3.86 -4.21 18.64
CA ARG A 156 4.85 -5.31 18.55
C ARG A 156 5.71 -5.14 17.30
N ALA A 157 5.09 -4.90 16.15
CA ALA A 157 5.77 -4.64 14.89
C ALA A 157 6.64 -3.37 14.96
N LEU A 158 6.15 -2.29 15.58
CA LEU A 158 6.95 -1.08 15.80
C LEU A 158 8.14 -1.30 16.74
N ALA A 159 8.00 -2.15 17.75
CA ALA A 159 9.11 -2.50 18.63
C ALA A 159 10.18 -3.27 17.85
N ALA A 160 9.79 -4.33 17.12
CA ALA A 160 10.71 -5.11 16.28
C ALA A 160 11.45 -4.24 15.26
N LEU A 161 10.73 -3.37 14.53
CA LEU A 161 11.34 -2.43 13.59
C LEU A 161 12.37 -1.51 14.25
N ARG A 162 12.07 -1.01 15.47
CA ARG A 162 13.01 -0.13 16.17
C ARG A 162 14.22 -0.89 16.71
N THR A 163 14.04 -2.09 17.25
CA THR A 163 15.13 -2.97 17.67
C THR A 163 16.08 -3.25 16.50
N THR A 164 15.56 -3.68 15.35
CA THR A 164 16.41 -3.89 14.17
C THR A 164 17.09 -2.61 13.68
N ILE A 165 16.45 -1.44 13.75
CA ILE A 165 17.10 -0.18 13.35
C ILE A 165 18.23 0.22 14.32
N ASP A 166 18.10 -0.11 15.61
CA ASP A 166 19.10 0.18 16.64
C ASP A 166 20.30 -0.75 16.52
N GLU A 167 20.04 -2.06 16.33
CA GLU A 167 21.07 -3.10 16.30
C GLU A 167 21.71 -3.27 14.92
N ASN A 168 20.90 -3.36 13.85
CA ASN A 168 21.38 -3.62 12.49
C ASN A 168 20.55 -2.87 11.42
N PRO A 169 20.72 -1.54 11.28
CA PRO A 169 19.95 -0.74 10.32
C PRO A 169 20.33 -0.99 8.86
N GLN A 170 21.45 -1.67 8.58
CA GLN A 170 22.05 -1.69 7.24
C GLN A 170 21.14 -2.34 6.22
N ARG A 171 20.49 -3.47 6.55
CA ARG A 171 19.57 -4.15 5.62
C ARG A 171 18.45 -3.22 5.13
N LEU A 172 17.83 -2.47 6.05
CA LEU A 172 16.80 -1.49 5.68
C LEU A 172 17.40 -0.34 4.85
N LYS A 173 18.55 0.19 5.27
CA LYS A 173 19.24 1.28 4.56
C LYS A 173 19.64 0.90 3.15
N ASP A 174 20.17 -0.30 2.94
CA ASP A 174 20.61 -0.81 1.64
C ASP A 174 19.45 -0.93 0.67
N VAL A 175 18.30 -1.40 1.15
CA VAL A 175 17.07 -1.42 0.35
C VAL A 175 16.63 -0.01 -0.03
N LEU A 176 16.64 0.94 0.91
CA LEU A 176 16.34 2.35 0.61
C LEU A 176 17.37 2.96 -0.34
N MET A 177 18.62 2.51 -0.27
CA MET A 177 19.73 2.91 -1.14
C MET A 177 19.78 2.13 -2.45
N ASN A 178 18.81 1.27 -2.78
CA ASN A 178 18.76 0.61 -4.09
C ASN A 178 18.44 1.62 -5.21
N ASP A 179 19.04 1.45 -6.39
CA ASP A 179 18.88 2.39 -7.50
C ASP A 179 17.44 2.53 -7.98
N LYS A 180 16.70 1.42 -8.14
CA LYS A 180 15.30 1.43 -8.57
C LYS A 180 14.41 2.05 -7.49
N MET A 181 14.63 1.68 -6.22
CA MET A 181 13.91 2.26 -5.09
C MET A 181 14.05 3.77 -5.05
N ARG A 182 15.27 4.28 -5.22
CA ARG A 182 15.51 5.72 -5.19
C ARG A 182 14.88 6.44 -6.39
N ALA A 183 15.06 5.89 -7.58
CA ALA A 183 14.52 6.47 -8.81
C ALA A 183 12.99 6.60 -8.76
N GLU A 184 12.31 5.54 -8.34
CA GLU A 184 10.85 5.45 -8.42
C GLU A 184 10.14 6.07 -7.20
N PHE A 185 10.69 5.89 -6.00
CA PHE A 185 9.96 6.16 -4.75
C PHE A 185 10.59 7.23 -3.86
N LEU A 186 11.86 7.57 -4.06
CA LEU A 186 12.58 8.56 -3.25
C LEU A 186 13.07 9.74 -4.09
N SER A 187 12.32 10.08 -5.14
CA SER A 187 12.52 11.25 -6.01
C SER A 187 13.93 11.35 -6.60
N GLY A 188 14.52 10.21 -6.98
CA GLY A 188 15.86 10.17 -7.57
C GLY A 188 16.98 10.56 -6.59
N SER A 189 16.75 10.44 -5.28
CA SER A 189 17.77 10.75 -4.26
C SER A 189 19.07 9.98 -4.49
N SER A 190 20.19 10.56 -4.04
CA SER A 190 21.48 9.87 -4.02
C SER A 190 21.51 8.81 -2.91
N LYS A 191 22.44 7.85 -2.96
CA LYS A 191 22.63 6.88 -1.86
C LYS A 191 22.81 7.58 -0.50
N LYS A 192 23.57 8.68 -0.45
CA LYS A 192 23.81 9.49 0.75
C LYS A 192 22.56 10.17 1.31
N THR A 193 21.54 10.42 0.48
CA THR A 193 20.33 11.15 0.87
C THR A 193 19.06 10.28 0.87
N ALA A 194 19.18 8.99 0.54
CA ALA A 194 18.05 8.05 0.44
C ALA A 194 17.28 7.93 1.76
N VAL A 195 17.97 7.66 2.85
CA VAL A 195 17.38 7.54 4.20
C VAL A 195 16.67 8.82 4.61
N LYS A 196 17.31 9.98 4.40
CA LYS A 196 16.71 11.29 4.70
C LYS A 196 15.46 11.56 3.85
N SER A 197 15.46 11.14 2.58
CA SER A 197 14.29 11.24 1.70
C SER A 197 13.15 10.38 2.23
N PHE A 198 13.43 9.14 2.63
CA PHE A 198 12.45 8.22 3.20
C PHE A 198 11.87 8.71 4.55
N VAL A 199 12.71 9.25 5.44
CA VAL A 199 12.23 9.87 6.69
C VAL A 199 11.28 11.02 6.37
N LYS A 200 11.63 11.88 5.41
CA LYS A 200 10.80 13.03 5.03
C LYS A 200 9.41 12.61 4.54
N THR A 201 9.30 11.54 3.76
CA THR A 201 7.99 11.05 3.27
C THR A 201 7.12 10.47 4.38
N ASN A 202 7.72 9.99 5.48
CA ASN A 202 7.00 9.40 6.62
C ASN A 202 6.86 10.35 7.83
N ALA A 203 7.43 11.56 7.77
CA ALA A 203 7.58 12.49 8.90
C ALA A 203 6.27 12.99 9.52
N GLU A 204 5.18 13.07 8.75
CA GLU A 204 3.89 13.60 9.21
C GLU A 204 3.35 12.88 10.47
N THR A 205 3.58 11.56 10.55
CA THR A 205 3.11 10.74 11.69
C THR A 205 4.22 10.38 12.67
N ALA A 206 5.44 10.83 12.43
CA ALA A 206 6.59 10.51 13.27
C ALA A 206 6.44 11.10 14.68
N LEU A 207 7.12 10.46 15.64
CA LEU A 207 7.19 10.98 17.01
C LEU A 207 7.87 12.35 17.02
N LYS A 208 7.36 13.27 17.85
CA LYS A 208 7.98 14.60 18.07
C LYS A 208 9.28 14.52 18.86
N THR A 209 9.44 13.46 19.66
CA THR A 209 10.60 13.21 20.53
C THR A 209 11.15 11.82 20.27
N LYS A 210 12.29 11.48 20.87
CA LYS A 210 12.83 10.11 20.84
C LYS A 210 11.79 9.10 21.37
N PRO A 211 11.72 7.89 20.80
CA PRO A 211 10.97 6.80 21.43
C PRO A 211 11.61 6.44 22.78
N LYS A 212 10.81 5.87 23.69
CA LYS A 212 11.31 5.41 24.99
C LYS A 212 12.37 4.33 24.78
N GLY A 213 13.48 4.39 25.53
CA GLY A 213 14.57 3.40 25.45
C GLY A 213 15.76 3.81 24.58
N TYR A 214 15.58 4.74 23.63
CA TYR A 214 16.64 5.11 22.68
C TYR A 214 17.32 6.43 23.03
N ASP A 215 18.60 6.57 22.73
CA ASP A 215 19.35 7.81 22.94
C ASP A 215 18.95 8.93 21.96
N SER A 216 18.97 10.19 22.39
CA SER A 216 18.65 11.32 21.50
C SER A 216 19.69 11.58 20.42
N GLY A 217 20.94 11.18 20.66
CA GLY A 217 22.07 11.27 19.74
C GLY A 217 22.27 10.02 18.89
N HIS A 218 21.34 9.06 18.91
CA HIS A 218 21.42 7.86 18.06
C HIS A 218 21.55 8.26 16.58
N PRO A 219 22.49 7.68 15.81
CA PRO A 219 22.72 8.06 14.41
C PRO A 219 21.47 7.91 13.53
N ASP A 220 20.60 6.95 13.87
CA ASP A 220 19.34 6.66 13.17
C ASP A 220 18.09 7.12 13.93
N ILE A 221 18.21 8.10 14.82
CA ILE A 221 17.09 8.58 15.65
C ILE A 221 15.86 8.99 14.81
N ASP A 222 16.07 9.53 13.62
CA ASP A 222 14.99 9.94 12.72
C ASP A 222 14.20 8.75 12.16
N LEU A 223 14.86 7.62 11.91
CA LEU A 223 14.20 6.36 11.52
C LEU A 223 13.44 5.77 12.72
N LEU A 224 14.06 5.74 13.91
CA LEU A 224 13.45 5.22 15.14
C LEU A 224 12.15 5.97 15.51
N ARG A 225 12.07 7.26 15.19
CA ARG A 225 10.89 8.10 15.43
C ARG A 225 9.71 7.78 14.52
N LEU A 226 9.91 7.10 13.40
CA LEU A 226 8.83 6.79 12.47
C LEU A 226 7.76 5.91 13.12
N ARG A 227 6.53 6.07 12.64
CA ARG A 227 5.36 5.26 13.03
C ARG A 227 4.76 4.46 11.87
N ARG A 228 5.24 4.71 10.66
CA ARG A 228 4.88 4.01 9.43
C ARG A 228 6.13 3.98 8.55
N PHE A 229 6.22 2.93 7.75
CA PHE A 229 7.36 2.68 6.88
C PHE A 229 6.82 2.45 5.48
N THR A 230 6.45 3.56 4.82
CA THR A 230 5.77 3.50 3.52
C THR A 230 6.45 4.37 2.48
N VAL A 231 6.31 3.96 1.23
CA VAL A 231 6.67 4.77 0.07
C VAL A 231 5.56 4.74 -0.97
N GLY A 232 5.53 5.75 -1.83
CA GLY A 232 4.60 5.80 -2.93
C GLY A 232 5.04 6.78 -4.00
N THR A 233 4.63 6.51 -5.23
CA THR A 233 4.90 7.33 -6.40
C THR A 233 3.62 7.57 -7.18
N LYS A 234 3.44 8.80 -7.68
CA LYS A 234 2.23 9.18 -8.42
C LYS A 234 2.29 8.65 -9.84
N LEU A 235 1.13 8.26 -10.35
CA LEU A 235 0.91 7.97 -11.75
C LEU A 235 0.00 9.04 -12.35
N THR A 236 0.37 9.53 -13.53
CA THR A 236 -0.44 10.47 -14.29
C THR A 236 -1.65 9.75 -14.90
N ASP A 237 -2.72 10.49 -15.20
CA ASP A 237 -3.88 9.92 -15.90
C ASP A 237 -3.49 9.34 -17.27
N ALA A 238 -2.46 9.90 -17.92
CA ALA A 238 -1.92 9.37 -19.17
C ALA A 238 -1.28 8.00 -18.98
N GLU A 239 -0.45 7.81 -17.95
CA GLU A 239 0.13 6.50 -17.61
C GLU A 239 -0.95 5.47 -17.25
N ILE A 240 -2.00 5.88 -16.52
CA ILE A 240 -3.09 4.97 -16.14
C ILE A 240 -3.89 4.47 -17.35
N LEU A 241 -4.07 5.31 -18.36
CA LEU A 241 -4.81 4.97 -19.58
C LEU A 241 -3.91 4.38 -20.67
N ASP A 242 -2.61 4.24 -20.42
CA ASP A 242 -1.66 3.70 -21.39
C ASP A 242 -1.81 2.18 -21.52
N ALA A 243 -1.53 1.65 -22.72
CA ALA A 243 -1.57 0.22 -23.00
C ALA A 243 -0.53 -0.59 -22.19
N GLN A 244 0.49 0.06 -21.62
CA GLN A 244 1.53 -0.55 -20.80
C GLN A 244 1.31 -0.35 -19.29
N VAL A 245 0.16 0.15 -18.85
CA VAL A 245 -0.10 0.44 -17.43
C VAL A 245 0.12 -0.78 -16.53
N LEU A 246 -0.33 -1.98 -16.94
CA LEU A 246 -0.11 -3.22 -16.17
C LEU A 246 1.39 -3.47 -15.92
N ARG A 247 2.19 -3.40 -17.00
CA ARG A 247 3.64 -3.59 -16.94
C ARG A 247 4.30 -2.51 -16.09
N ARG A 248 3.88 -1.25 -16.24
CA ARG A 248 4.41 -0.13 -15.45
C ARG A 248 4.21 -0.35 -13.95
N ILE A 249 3.02 -0.83 -13.54
CA ILE A 249 2.73 -1.11 -12.13
C ILE A 249 3.49 -2.35 -11.64
N ALA A 250 3.61 -3.40 -12.47
CA ALA A 250 4.42 -4.57 -12.15
C ALA A 250 5.91 -4.21 -11.95
N ASP A 251 6.49 -3.36 -12.80
CA ASP A 251 7.86 -2.86 -12.64
C ASP A 251 8.05 -2.07 -11.32
N LEU A 252 7.04 -1.28 -10.93
CA LEU A 252 7.02 -0.58 -9.65
C LEU A 252 6.91 -1.54 -8.46
N PHE A 253 6.10 -2.60 -8.56
CA PHE A 253 6.04 -3.65 -7.54
C PHE A 253 7.35 -4.42 -7.41
N SER A 254 8.03 -4.72 -8.52
CA SER A 254 9.36 -5.32 -8.51
C SER A 254 10.38 -4.42 -7.80
N ALA A 255 10.32 -3.11 -8.02
CA ALA A 255 11.16 -2.15 -7.29
C ALA A 255 10.82 -2.04 -5.79
N LEU A 256 9.55 -2.28 -5.40
CA LEU A 256 9.10 -2.30 -4.00
C LEU A 256 9.41 -3.60 -3.27
N HIS A 257 9.54 -4.72 -3.98
CA HIS A 257 9.59 -6.04 -3.36
C HIS A 257 10.69 -6.19 -2.30
N PRO A 258 11.96 -5.79 -2.53
CA PRO A 258 12.99 -5.89 -1.49
C PRO A 258 12.63 -5.12 -0.21
N PHE A 259 11.88 -4.03 -0.33
CA PHE A 259 11.42 -3.22 0.82
C PHE A 259 10.28 -3.89 1.58
N VAL A 260 9.28 -4.40 0.87
CA VAL A 260 8.18 -5.15 1.50
C VAL A 260 8.70 -6.41 2.19
N ALA A 261 9.57 -7.18 1.51
CA ALA A 261 10.19 -8.38 2.06
C ALA A 261 11.04 -8.06 3.30
N CYS A 262 11.87 -7.01 3.25
CA CYS A 262 12.67 -6.58 4.41
C CYS A 262 11.80 -6.24 5.62
N LEU A 263 10.70 -5.50 5.43
CA LEU A 263 9.81 -5.14 6.53
C LEU A 263 9.10 -6.37 7.11
N ASN A 264 8.64 -7.28 6.26
CA ASN A 264 7.95 -8.50 6.70
C ASN A 264 8.86 -9.44 7.49
N ARG A 265 10.12 -9.62 7.06
CA ARG A 265 11.09 -10.43 7.81
C ARG A 265 11.40 -9.86 9.20
N ILE A 266 11.42 -8.54 9.36
CA ILE A 266 11.67 -7.90 10.66
C ILE A 266 10.50 -8.12 11.63
N VAL A 267 9.26 -7.97 11.16
CA VAL A 267 8.08 -7.95 12.04
C VAL A 267 7.47 -9.34 12.27
N LEU A 268 7.73 -10.28 11.35
CA LEU A 268 7.22 -11.65 11.30
C LEU A 268 8.28 -12.53 10.61
N PRO A 269 9.42 -12.83 11.26
CA PRO A 269 10.42 -13.73 10.71
C PRO A 269 9.79 -15.10 10.44
N ASP A 270 10.19 -15.72 9.33
CA ASP A 270 9.80 -17.09 9.05
C ASP A 270 10.54 -17.99 10.06
N PRO A 271 9.94 -19.10 10.53
CA PRO A 271 10.48 -19.90 11.64
C PRO A 271 11.88 -20.46 11.38
N ASP A 272 12.31 -20.55 10.12
CA ASP A 272 13.64 -21.05 9.72
C ASP A 272 14.72 -19.94 9.67
N ASP A 273 14.36 -18.67 9.94
CA ASP A 273 15.30 -17.54 9.97
C ASP A 273 15.96 -17.34 11.36
N GLU A 274 15.61 -18.14 12.37
CA GLU A 274 16.16 -18.05 13.75
C GLU A 274 17.49 -18.78 13.97
N ASP A 275 17.99 -19.58 13.00
CA ASP A 275 19.15 -20.47 13.18
C ASP A 275 20.43 -20.04 12.40
N GLY A 276 20.57 -18.77 12.02
CA GLY A 276 21.54 -18.35 10.99
C GLY A 276 22.81 -17.60 11.42
N GLU A 277 22.86 -17.01 12.60
CA GLU A 277 24.00 -16.17 13.03
C GLU A 277 24.09 -16.27 14.56
N ASP A 278 24.91 -17.18 15.10
CA ASP A 278 25.56 -17.12 16.44
C ASP A 278 26.18 -18.48 16.84
N GLU A 279 27.07 -19.08 16.05
CA GLU A 279 28.05 -20.06 16.55
C GLU A 279 29.29 -20.00 15.66
N ASP A 280 30.30 -19.23 16.07
CA ASP A 280 31.72 -19.44 15.77
C ASP A 280 32.51 -18.29 16.41
N ASP A 281 32.62 -18.30 17.75
CA ASP A 281 33.76 -17.74 18.47
C ASP A 281 33.68 -18.19 19.93
N GLU A 282 34.83 -18.61 20.47
CA GLU A 282 35.12 -19.01 21.86
C GLU A 282 34.89 -20.49 22.23
N ASP A 283 35.94 -21.31 22.07
CA ASP A 283 36.62 -21.94 23.22
C ASP A 283 37.83 -22.76 22.75
N ASP A 284 39.03 -22.17 22.87
CA ASP A 284 40.29 -22.93 22.82
C ASP A 284 41.37 -22.16 23.62
N GLN A 285 41.14 -21.99 24.92
CA GLN A 285 42.19 -21.66 25.89
C GLN A 285 41.90 -22.35 27.23
N GLU A 286 42.88 -23.16 27.65
CA GLU A 286 43.25 -23.57 29.02
C GLU A 286 43.33 -25.09 29.22
N GLU A 287 44.48 -25.67 28.88
CA GLU A 287 45.12 -26.67 29.75
C GLU A 287 46.64 -26.44 29.73
N GLU A 288 47.16 -25.74 30.75
CA GLU A 288 48.53 -25.94 31.19
C GLU A 288 48.57 -26.38 32.66
N ALA A 289 49.36 -27.43 32.86
CA ALA A 289 50.11 -27.80 34.05
C ALA A 289 49.38 -28.48 35.21
N GLU A 290 49.64 -29.79 35.35
CA GLU A 290 50.30 -30.34 36.55
C GLU A 290 50.77 -31.79 36.30
N GLY A 291 52.02 -32.10 36.68
CA GLY A 291 52.47 -33.49 36.85
C GLY A 291 53.86 -33.82 36.30
N ASP A 292 54.90 -33.23 36.89
CA ASP A 292 56.28 -33.70 36.75
C ASP A 292 56.55 -34.82 37.78
N GLN A 293 57.41 -35.78 37.40
CA GLN A 293 58.21 -36.73 38.20
C GLN A 293 57.91 -38.25 38.16
N GLU A 294 59.07 -38.95 38.13
CA GLU A 294 59.38 -40.38 38.32
C GLU A 294 59.14 -41.31 37.12
N GLU A 295 59.93 -42.33 36.82
CA GLU A 295 61.36 -42.69 36.92
C GLU A 295 61.44 -44.06 36.18
N GLU A 296 62.64 -44.51 35.82
CA GLU A 296 63.01 -45.89 35.43
C GLU A 296 62.83 -46.43 33.98
N SER A 297 63.99 -46.92 33.52
CA SER A 297 64.35 -47.88 32.46
C SER A 297 64.61 -47.40 31.03
#